data_AF-M1YLQ6-F1
#
_entry.id   AF-M1YLQ6-F1
#
_cell.length_a   1.000
_cell.length_b   1.000
_cell.length_c   1.000
_cell.angle_alpha   90.00
_cell.angle_beta   90.00
_cell.angle_gamma   90.00
#
_symmetry.space_group_name_H-M   'P 1'
#
loop_
_entity.id
_entity.type
_entity.pdbx_description
1 polymer ?
#
loop_
_entity_poly.entity_id
_entity_poly.type
_entity_poly.pdbx_seq_one_letter_code
_entity_poly.pdbx_strand_id
1 'polypeptide(L)'
;MEISEWIRVLQEVDMTPSARRSFLQLVERYRKGPEALLDWNGIRSPRTDRLVPHEKLEPPDEDAAREVLSHLAVCKLNGGLGTSMGCSGPKSLIPIREGRTFLDFIVDQLQELEQTWTVRVPLILMNSFHTEEQTKAALYGCPQSPPIECFTQNRLPRLDKETGRPLGEEEFGPEAWYPPGHGDLFTCLEDQGLLDRLLADGKKLLFVSNADNLGATADPVIAHHMLKHNIPFLMEMTAKTPADVKGGTLYEDKDGRLHLLEVAQVPPEYMESFCSTEKFKVFNTNNIWIHLEHLKRRLDEGPMDLKLIVNEKSLNGQAVIQLETAMGAALEHFENAVGLVVHRDRFLPVKKTTDLLMIQSDLFVQEGSQLRRSPARKQADLPKVTWKGPLENFDEYSRRIPQAPGLLNLESLEVEGNVWFRGEATLKGKVRLISHGKPLAVPGGVVIENQTLEN
;
A
#
# COMPACT_ATOMS: atom_id res chain seq x y z
N MET A 1 -3.96 -10.07 32.27
CA MET A 1 -5.18 -10.88 32.11
C MET A 1 -4.82 -12.26 31.62
N GLU A 2 -5.39 -13.31 32.21
CA GLU A 2 -5.26 -14.68 31.69
C GLU A 2 -6.08 -14.89 30.41
N ILE A 3 -5.77 -15.93 29.62
CA ILE A 3 -6.53 -16.21 28.37
C ILE A 3 -8.01 -16.47 28.66
N SER A 4 -8.33 -17.11 29.78
CA SER A 4 -9.71 -17.32 30.24
C SER A 4 -10.46 -16.01 30.51
N GLU A 5 -9.76 -15.00 31.04
CA GLU A 5 -10.30 -13.66 31.26
C GLU A 5 -10.50 -12.93 29.92
N TRP A 6 -9.57 -13.07 28.97
CA TRP A 6 -9.72 -12.56 27.61
C TRP A 6 -10.92 -13.14 26.88
N ILE A 7 -11.13 -14.46 26.96
CA ILE A 7 -12.30 -15.11 26.36
C ILE A 7 -13.59 -14.50 26.90
N ARG A 8 -13.67 -14.27 28.22
CA ARG A 8 -14.84 -13.64 28.85
C ARG A 8 -15.01 -12.18 28.41
N VAL A 9 -13.94 -11.39 28.42
CA VAL A 9 -14.01 -9.97 28.00
C VAL A 9 -14.44 -9.87 26.53
N LEU A 10 -13.89 -10.69 25.64
CA LEU A 10 -14.23 -10.66 24.21
C LEU A 10 -15.60 -11.26 23.87
N GLN A 11 -16.28 -11.91 24.82
CA GLN A 11 -17.69 -12.29 24.67
C GLN A 11 -18.62 -11.08 24.81
N GLU A 12 -18.22 -10.08 25.59
CA GLU A 12 -18.99 -8.84 25.83
C GLU A 12 -18.73 -7.78 24.74
N VAL A 13 -17.70 -7.98 23.90
CA VAL A 13 -17.30 -7.07 22.82
C VAL A 13 -17.92 -7.53 21.49
N ASP A 14 -18.51 -6.60 20.74
CA ASP A 14 -19.22 -6.87 19.48
C ASP A 14 -18.26 -7.22 18.31
N MET A 15 -17.86 -8.49 18.28
CA MET A 15 -16.92 -9.05 17.31
C MET A 15 -17.50 -10.27 16.61
N THR A 16 -17.19 -10.40 15.32
CA THR A 16 -17.44 -11.65 14.59
C THR A 16 -16.63 -12.80 15.20
N PRO A 17 -17.07 -14.06 15.04
CA PRO A 17 -16.29 -15.21 15.49
C PRO A 17 -14.86 -15.24 14.90
N SER A 18 -14.73 -14.86 13.63
CA SER A 18 -13.44 -14.70 12.93
C SER A 18 -12.55 -13.68 13.64
N ALA A 19 -13.02 -12.45 13.81
CA ALA A 19 -12.28 -11.38 14.46
C ALA A 19 -11.84 -11.76 15.88
N ARG A 20 -12.72 -12.43 16.65
CA ARG A 20 -12.41 -12.87 18.01
C ARG A 20 -11.26 -13.89 18.04
N ARG A 21 -11.27 -14.89 17.15
CA ARG A 21 -10.18 -15.88 17.04
C ARG A 21 -8.87 -15.21 16.65
N SER A 22 -8.89 -14.38 15.61
CA SER A 22 -7.70 -13.65 15.14
C SER A 22 -7.12 -12.75 16.23
N PHE A 23 -7.98 -12.05 16.98
CA PHE A 23 -7.51 -11.17 18.05
C PHE A 23 -6.89 -11.93 19.22
N LEU A 24 -7.47 -13.06 19.63
CA LEU A 24 -6.89 -13.91 20.68
C LEU A 24 -5.48 -14.37 20.29
N GLN A 25 -5.28 -14.79 19.03
CA GLN A 25 -3.96 -15.19 18.53
C GLN A 25 -2.95 -14.02 18.55
N LEU A 26 -3.38 -12.81 18.21
CA LEU A 26 -2.55 -11.61 18.29
C LEU A 26 -2.17 -11.29 19.74
N VAL A 27 -3.13 -11.34 20.67
CA VAL A 27 -2.91 -11.08 22.09
C VAL A 27 -2.00 -12.13 22.72
N GLU A 28 -2.16 -13.41 22.38
CA GLU A 28 -1.26 -14.47 22.87
C GLU A 28 0.18 -14.23 22.43
N ARG A 29 0.40 -13.84 21.17
CA ARG A 29 1.73 -13.50 20.66
C ARG A 29 2.28 -12.24 21.33
N TYR A 30 1.47 -11.20 21.47
CA TYR A 30 1.85 -9.99 22.19
C TYR A 30 2.32 -10.31 23.63
N ARG A 31 1.63 -11.23 24.33
CA ARG A 31 2.00 -11.68 25.68
C ARG A 31 3.26 -12.52 25.74
N LYS A 32 3.54 -13.33 24.72
CA LYS A 32 4.79 -14.12 24.64
C LYS A 32 6.03 -13.22 24.52
N GLY A 33 5.84 -11.97 24.11
CA GLY A 33 6.92 -11.01 23.90
C GLY A 33 7.51 -11.11 22.49
N PRO A 34 8.53 -10.28 22.18
CA PRO A 34 9.15 -10.29 20.87
C PRO A 34 9.76 -11.65 20.55
N GLU A 35 9.68 -12.05 19.28
CA GLU A 35 10.41 -13.22 18.77
C GLU A 35 11.93 -13.07 18.96
N ALA A 36 12.66 -14.17 18.79
CA ALA A 36 14.12 -14.17 18.87
C ALA A 36 14.73 -13.05 18.01
N LEU A 37 15.75 -12.38 18.55
CA LEU A 37 16.43 -11.29 17.88
C LEU A 37 16.92 -11.74 16.49
N LEU A 38 16.65 -10.90 15.49
CA LEU A 38 17.16 -11.06 14.14
C LEU A 38 18.69 -11.18 14.18
N ASP A 39 19.22 -12.31 13.70
CA ASP A 39 20.66 -12.47 13.52
C ASP A 39 21.13 -11.63 12.32
N TRP A 40 21.45 -10.37 12.59
CA TRP A 40 21.86 -9.40 11.58
C TRP A 40 23.08 -9.85 10.75
N ASN A 41 23.99 -10.62 11.36
CA ASN A 41 25.19 -11.11 10.71
C ASN A 41 24.91 -12.34 9.83
N GLY A 42 23.79 -13.03 10.06
CA GLY A 42 23.30 -14.12 9.23
C GLY A 42 22.58 -13.67 7.97
N ILE A 43 22.20 -12.39 7.86
CA ILE A 43 21.45 -11.83 6.73
C ILE A 43 22.28 -11.85 5.45
N ARG A 44 21.72 -12.45 4.39
CA ARG A 44 22.30 -12.46 3.05
C ARG A 44 21.36 -11.82 2.04
N SER A 45 21.92 -11.22 1.00
CA SER A 45 21.12 -10.82 -0.17
C SER A 45 20.51 -12.07 -0.80
N PRO A 46 19.23 -12.04 -1.19
CA PRO A 46 18.61 -13.19 -1.86
C PRO A 46 19.38 -13.58 -3.12
N ARG A 47 19.40 -14.88 -3.42
CA ARG A 47 20.01 -15.39 -4.64
C ARG A 47 19.25 -14.91 -5.88
N THR A 48 19.93 -14.87 -7.02
CA THR A 48 19.36 -14.35 -8.28
C THR A 48 18.18 -15.17 -8.81
N ASP A 49 18.07 -16.45 -8.43
CA ASP A 49 16.93 -17.33 -8.73
C ASP A 49 15.74 -17.13 -7.79
N ARG A 50 15.94 -16.47 -6.64
CA ARG A 50 14.89 -16.09 -5.68
C ARG A 50 14.53 -14.60 -5.72
N LEU A 51 15.32 -13.79 -6.43
CA LEU A 51 15.09 -12.37 -6.71
C LEU A 51 15.30 -12.11 -8.20
N VAL A 52 14.28 -12.45 -8.99
CA VAL A 52 14.35 -12.48 -10.46
C VAL A 52 14.06 -11.10 -11.04
N PRO A 53 14.87 -10.57 -11.97
CA PRO A 53 14.50 -9.36 -12.71
C PRO A 53 13.34 -9.61 -13.67
N HIS A 54 12.33 -8.73 -13.69
CA HIS A 54 11.19 -8.80 -14.59
C HIS A 54 11.60 -8.87 -16.07
N GLU A 55 12.64 -8.13 -16.47
CA GLU A 55 13.20 -8.11 -17.84
C GLU A 55 13.73 -9.48 -18.31
N LYS A 56 13.98 -10.41 -17.38
CA LYS A 56 14.45 -11.77 -17.70
C LYS A 56 13.32 -12.79 -17.80
N LEU A 57 12.08 -12.39 -17.51
CA LEU A 57 10.93 -13.26 -17.66
C LEU A 57 10.61 -13.48 -19.15
N GLU A 58 10.20 -14.69 -19.49
CA GLU A 58 9.76 -15.03 -20.83
C GLU A 58 8.37 -14.45 -21.06
N PRO A 59 8.19 -13.53 -22.03
CA PRO A 59 6.87 -13.00 -22.35
C PRO A 59 6.01 -14.10 -22.98
N PRO A 60 4.75 -14.25 -22.56
CA PRO A 60 3.81 -15.16 -23.23
C PRO A 60 3.47 -14.64 -24.63
N ASP A 61 3.07 -15.55 -25.52
CA ASP A 61 2.33 -15.18 -26.71
C ASP A 61 0.91 -14.67 -26.37
N GLU A 62 0.18 -14.16 -27.36
CA GLU A 62 -1.12 -13.52 -27.12
C GLU A 62 -2.17 -14.49 -26.53
N ASP A 63 -2.17 -15.75 -26.96
CA ASP A 63 -3.14 -16.74 -26.49
C ASP A 63 -2.82 -17.19 -25.06
N ALA A 64 -1.54 -17.43 -24.75
CA ALA A 64 -1.08 -17.71 -23.40
C ALA A 64 -1.34 -16.52 -22.47
N ALA A 65 -1.13 -15.28 -22.93
CA ALA A 65 -1.45 -14.07 -22.16
C ALA A 65 -2.94 -13.97 -21.83
N ARG A 66 -3.82 -14.21 -22.82
CA ARG A 66 -5.27 -14.26 -22.62
C ARG A 66 -5.66 -15.36 -21.62
N GLU A 67 -5.09 -16.55 -21.75
CA GLU A 67 -5.34 -17.68 -20.87
C GLU A 67 -4.98 -17.35 -19.41
N VAL A 68 -3.75 -16.90 -19.16
CA VAL A 68 -3.28 -16.64 -17.79
C VAL A 68 -4.04 -15.48 -17.14
N LEU A 69 -4.41 -14.45 -17.91
CA LEU A 69 -5.23 -13.34 -17.42
C LEU A 69 -6.68 -13.78 -17.13
N SER A 70 -7.22 -14.75 -17.86
CA SER A 70 -8.55 -15.31 -17.55
C SER A 70 -8.62 -15.96 -16.15
N HIS A 71 -7.48 -16.46 -15.66
CA HIS A 71 -7.32 -17.03 -14.33
C HIS A 71 -7.00 -16.00 -13.24
N LEU A 72 -6.90 -14.70 -13.58
CA LEU A 72 -6.55 -13.64 -12.65
C LEU A 72 -7.79 -13.04 -11.96
N ALA A 73 -7.63 -12.73 -10.68
CA ALA A 73 -8.41 -11.75 -9.94
C ALA A 73 -7.48 -10.66 -9.38
N VAL A 74 -7.97 -9.42 -9.29
CA VAL A 74 -7.21 -8.29 -8.74
C VAL A 74 -7.86 -7.85 -7.44
N CYS A 75 -7.07 -7.71 -6.37
CA CYS A 75 -7.50 -7.18 -5.08
C CYS A 75 -6.78 -5.87 -4.76
N LYS A 76 -7.52 -4.84 -4.38
CA LYS A 76 -6.96 -3.57 -3.91
C LYS A 76 -7.20 -3.41 -2.42
N LEU A 77 -6.12 -3.15 -1.69
CA LEU A 77 -6.16 -2.80 -0.27
C LEU A 77 -6.73 -1.39 -0.14
N ASN A 78 -7.95 -1.29 0.38
CA ASN A 78 -8.73 -0.05 0.47
C ASN A 78 -9.20 0.27 1.90
N GLY A 79 -8.72 -0.46 2.91
CA GLY A 79 -9.13 -0.26 4.29
C GLY A 79 -8.49 0.94 5.01
N GLY A 80 -7.46 1.53 4.41
CA GLY A 80 -6.72 2.64 4.98
C GLY A 80 -7.41 3.99 4.75
N LEU A 81 -7.47 4.79 5.81
CA LEU A 81 -7.85 6.20 5.73
C LEU A 81 -6.68 7.06 5.24
N GLY A 82 -6.99 8.21 4.64
CA GLY A 82 -6.00 9.23 4.28
C GLY A 82 -5.46 10.03 5.47
N THR A 83 -5.40 9.46 6.68
CA THR A 83 -5.06 10.19 7.92
C THR A 83 -3.66 10.80 7.91
N SER A 84 -2.70 10.19 7.18
CA SER A 84 -1.36 10.78 6.98
C SER A 84 -1.39 12.12 6.23
N MET A 85 -2.47 12.37 5.48
CA MET A 85 -2.75 13.62 4.78
C MET A 85 -3.90 14.38 5.46
N GLY A 86 -4.36 13.97 6.64
CA GLY A 86 -5.51 14.57 7.32
C GLY A 86 -6.86 14.41 6.60
N CYS A 87 -6.98 13.46 5.67
CA CYS A 87 -8.23 13.12 5.01
C CYS A 87 -8.99 12.06 5.82
N SER A 88 -10.29 12.30 6.05
CA SER A 88 -11.18 11.43 6.82
C SER A 88 -11.83 10.30 6.00
N GLY A 89 -11.73 10.34 4.67
CA GLY A 89 -12.30 9.33 3.77
C GLY A 89 -11.31 8.27 3.29
N PRO A 90 -11.76 7.31 2.44
CA PRO A 90 -10.90 6.33 1.82
C PRO A 90 -9.94 7.05 0.89
N LYS A 91 -8.68 6.69 1.00
CA LYS A 91 -7.64 7.30 0.19
C LYS A 91 -7.84 7.08 -1.30
N SER A 92 -8.49 5.98 -1.67
CA SER A 92 -8.85 5.66 -3.06
C SER A 92 -9.78 6.67 -3.71
N LEU A 93 -10.53 7.46 -2.92
CA LEU A 93 -11.46 8.48 -3.41
C LEU A 93 -10.82 9.87 -3.51
N ILE A 94 -9.51 10.00 -3.25
CA ILE A 94 -8.79 11.26 -3.46
C ILE A 94 -8.68 11.54 -4.97
N PRO A 95 -9.05 12.74 -5.45
CA PRO A 95 -8.90 13.13 -6.84
C PRO A 95 -7.43 13.25 -7.28
N ILE A 96 -7.15 12.71 -8.46
CA ILE A 96 -5.82 12.62 -9.07
C ILE A 96 -5.70 13.47 -10.31
N ARG A 97 -6.67 13.43 -11.22
CA ARG A 97 -6.60 14.19 -12.46
C ARG A 97 -8.01 14.40 -12.97
N GLU A 98 -8.33 15.64 -13.35
CA GLU A 98 -9.64 15.97 -13.96
C GLU A 98 -10.84 15.47 -13.11
N GLY A 99 -10.73 15.56 -11.78
CA GLY A 99 -11.75 15.09 -10.84
C GLY A 99 -11.83 13.57 -10.65
N ARG A 100 -11.06 12.79 -11.42
CA ARG A 100 -11.00 11.33 -11.32
C ARG A 100 -10.15 10.89 -10.14
N THR A 101 -10.64 9.90 -9.40
CA THR A 101 -10.03 9.35 -8.19
C THR A 101 -9.11 8.16 -8.49
N PHE A 102 -8.35 7.68 -7.49
CA PHE A 102 -7.58 6.44 -7.66
C PHE A 102 -8.48 5.26 -8.06
N LEU A 103 -9.67 5.17 -7.46
CA LEU A 103 -10.62 4.10 -7.77
C LEU A 103 -11.05 4.15 -9.25
N ASP A 104 -11.29 5.35 -9.78
CA ASP A 104 -11.63 5.51 -11.20
C ASP A 104 -10.49 5.03 -12.11
N PHE A 105 -9.24 5.40 -11.79
CA PHE A 105 -8.07 4.91 -12.54
C PHE A 105 -7.93 3.38 -12.46
N ILE A 106 -8.16 2.77 -11.30
CA ILE A 106 -8.09 1.32 -11.12
C ILE A 106 -9.16 0.61 -11.98
N VAL A 107 -10.39 1.13 -12.00
CA VAL A 107 -11.48 0.58 -12.81
C VAL A 107 -11.14 0.68 -14.29
N ASP A 108 -10.67 1.85 -14.75
CA ASP A 108 -10.25 2.04 -16.15
C ASP A 108 -9.11 1.11 -16.56
N GLN A 109 -8.12 0.90 -15.69
CA GLN A 109 -7.00 0.00 -15.95
C GLN A 109 -7.46 -1.42 -16.22
N LEU A 110 -8.46 -1.89 -15.46
CA LEU A 110 -9.05 -3.20 -15.70
C LEU A 110 -9.95 -3.22 -16.94
N GLN A 111 -10.71 -2.16 -17.22
CA GLN A 111 -11.49 -2.09 -18.46
C GLN A 111 -10.61 -2.13 -19.70
N GLU A 112 -9.51 -1.37 -19.72
CA GLU A 112 -8.54 -1.38 -20.80
C GLU A 112 -7.90 -2.77 -20.95
N LEU A 113 -7.58 -3.44 -19.83
CA LEU A 113 -7.06 -4.81 -19.83
C LEU A 113 -8.08 -5.82 -20.41
N GLU A 114 -9.33 -5.76 -19.96
CA GLU A 114 -10.41 -6.64 -20.43
C GLU A 114 -10.67 -6.45 -21.94
N GLN A 115 -10.62 -5.21 -22.43
CA GLN A 115 -10.76 -4.89 -23.85
C GLN A 115 -9.55 -5.40 -24.66
N THR A 116 -8.33 -5.14 -24.17
CA THR A 116 -7.08 -5.51 -24.86
C THR A 116 -6.95 -7.02 -25.02
N TRP A 117 -7.21 -7.77 -23.95
CA TRP A 117 -6.98 -9.21 -23.92
C TRP A 117 -8.25 -10.03 -24.17
N THR A 118 -9.43 -9.40 -24.21
CA THR A 118 -10.73 -10.06 -24.31
C THR A 118 -10.94 -11.07 -23.16
N VAL A 119 -10.72 -10.61 -21.93
CA VAL A 119 -10.84 -11.39 -20.69
C VAL A 119 -11.80 -10.71 -19.72
N ARG A 120 -12.17 -11.41 -18.63
CA ARG A 120 -12.86 -10.81 -17.48
C ARG A 120 -12.06 -11.02 -16.20
N VAL A 121 -11.63 -9.92 -15.59
CA VAL A 121 -10.78 -9.92 -14.40
C VAL A 121 -11.53 -9.22 -13.26
N PRO A 122 -12.05 -9.96 -12.26
CA PRO A 122 -12.78 -9.33 -11.17
C PRO A 122 -11.87 -8.44 -10.33
N LEU A 123 -12.41 -7.29 -9.95
CA LEU A 123 -11.83 -6.37 -8.98
C LEU A 123 -12.43 -6.64 -7.60
N ILE A 124 -11.59 -6.93 -6.63
CA ILE A 124 -11.95 -7.09 -5.24
C ILE A 124 -11.42 -5.87 -4.46
N LEU A 125 -12.26 -5.22 -3.67
CA LEU A 125 -11.86 -4.14 -2.78
C LEU A 125 -11.91 -4.63 -1.33
N MET A 126 -10.73 -4.72 -0.70
CA MET A 126 -10.60 -5.00 0.73
C MET A 126 -10.79 -3.71 1.51
N ASN A 127 -12.01 -3.44 1.91
CA ASN A 127 -12.38 -2.25 2.68
C ASN A 127 -12.17 -2.49 4.18
N SER A 128 -12.42 -1.46 4.96
CA SER A 128 -12.57 -1.50 6.42
C SER A 128 -13.90 -0.85 6.80
N PHE A 129 -14.30 -0.97 8.05
CA PHE A 129 -15.49 -0.28 8.56
C PHE A 129 -15.41 1.26 8.42
N HIS A 130 -14.20 1.83 8.22
CA HIS A 130 -14.02 3.25 7.93
C HIS A 130 -14.26 3.64 6.47
N THR A 131 -14.17 2.68 5.55
CA THR A 131 -14.08 2.97 4.10
C THR A 131 -15.18 2.33 3.28
N GLU A 132 -15.85 1.32 3.82
CA GLU A 132 -16.87 0.51 3.15
C GLU A 132 -18.03 1.35 2.58
N GLU A 133 -18.66 2.18 3.42
CA GLU A 133 -19.85 2.94 3.04
C GLU A 133 -19.56 3.93 1.91
N GLN A 134 -18.50 4.74 2.07
CA GLN A 134 -18.11 5.74 1.09
C GLN A 134 -17.62 5.09 -0.22
N THR A 135 -16.92 3.94 -0.14
CA THR A 135 -16.51 3.18 -1.33
C THR A 135 -17.72 2.62 -2.07
N LYS A 136 -18.68 2.00 -1.37
CA LYS A 136 -19.92 1.50 -2.00
C LYS A 136 -20.74 2.62 -2.62
N ALA A 137 -20.81 3.78 -1.99
CA ALA A 137 -21.48 4.94 -2.55
C ALA A 137 -20.79 5.44 -3.82
N ALA A 138 -19.45 5.48 -3.85
CA ALA A 138 -18.68 5.84 -5.04
C ALA A 138 -18.83 4.83 -6.20
N LEU A 139 -19.04 3.55 -5.88
CA LEU A 139 -19.30 2.51 -6.87
C LEU A 139 -20.74 2.56 -7.43
N TYR A 140 -21.64 3.36 -6.85
CA TYR A 140 -23.00 3.50 -7.35
C TYR A 140 -22.99 4.23 -8.70
N GLY A 141 -23.19 3.47 -9.78
CA GLY A 141 -23.09 3.98 -11.16
C GLY A 141 -21.77 3.65 -11.86
N CYS A 142 -20.86 2.92 -11.20
CA CYS A 142 -19.71 2.32 -11.88
C CYS A 142 -20.16 1.34 -12.98
N PRO A 143 -19.32 1.14 -14.00
CA PRO A 143 -19.59 0.19 -15.06
C PRO A 143 -19.73 -1.23 -14.51
N GLN A 144 -20.51 -2.07 -15.21
CA GLN A 144 -20.70 -3.48 -14.85
C GLN A 144 -19.46 -4.37 -15.10
N SER A 145 -18.50 -3.86 -15.89
CA SER A 145 -17.22 -4.51 -16.20
C SER A 145 -16.08 -3.55 -15.84
N PRO A 146 -15.06 -3.98 -15.07
CA PRO A 146 -14.89 -5.32 -14.51
C PRO A 146 -15.96 -5.65 -13.46
N PRO A 147 -16.23 -6.94 -13.16
CA PRO A 147 -17.01 -7.32 -11.99
C PRO A 147 -16.33 -6.77 -10.72
N ILE A 148 -17.04 -5.98 -9.92
CA ILE A 148 -16.50 -5.39 -8.69
C ILE A 148 -17.17 -6.03 -7.48
N GLU A 149 -16.37 -6.59 -6.58
CA GLU A 149 -16.81 -7.11 -5.30
C GLU A 149 -16.09 -6.38 -4.15
N CYS A 150 -16.85 -6.00 -3.12
CA CYS A 150 -16.28 -5.44 -1.89
C CYS A 150 -16.42 -6.44 -0.76
N PHE A 151 -15.39 -6.53 0.08
CA PHE A 151 -15.51 -7.16 1.38
C PHE A 151 -14.87 -6.29 2.46
N THR A 152 -15.37 -6.41 3.67
CA THR A 152 -14.88 -5.64 4.82
C THR A 152 -13.95 -6.52 5.64
N GLN A 153 -12.73 -6.05 5.88
CA GLN A 153 -11.80 -6.73 6.78
C GLN A 153 -12.27 -6.68 8.25
N ASN A 154 -11.65 -7.46 9.12
CA ASN A 154 -12.01 -7.48 10.54
C ASN A 154 -11.81 -6.10 11.20
N ARG A 155 -12.55 -5.87 12.28
CA ARG A 155 -12.34 -4.75 13.22
C ARG A 155 -11.94 -5.33 14.57
N LEU A 156 -10.84 -4.85 15.15
CA LEU A 156 -10.35 -5.31 16.45
C LEU A 156 -10.37 -4.13 17.45
N PRO A 157 -10.57 -4.38 18.74
CA PRO A 157 -10.57 -3.31 19.73
C PRO A 157 -9.15 -2.85 20.03
N ARG A 158 -8.93 -1.53 20.07
CA ARG A 158 -7.70 -0.94 20.61
C ARG A 158 -7.56 -1.35 22.08
N LEU A 159 -6.33 -1.53 22.52
CA LEU A 159 -6.03 -1.83 23.91
C LEU A 159 -5.54 -0.57 24.61
N ASP A 160 -6.03 -0.31 25.81
CA ASP A 160 -5.39 0.66 26.70
C ASP A 160 -3.99 0.16 27.09
N LYS A 161 -2.98 1.03 26.99
CA LYS A 161 -1.59 0.63 27.21
C LYS A 161 -1.29 0.29 28.67
N GLU A 162 -1.96 0.94 29.62
CA GLU A 162 -1.68 0.77 31.06
C GLU A 162 -2.35 -0.48 31.61
N THR A 163 -3.62 -0.69 31.28
CA THR A 163 -4.45 -1.79 31.78
C THR A 163 -4.40 -3.03 30.88
N GLY A 164 -4.01 -2.86 29.61
CA GLY A 164 -4.03 -3.92 28.61
C GLY A 164 -5.44 -4.39 28.21
N ARG A 165 -6.48 -3.62 28.54
CA ARG A 165 -7.90 -3.97 28.28
C ARG A 165 -8.42 -3.31 27.00
N PRO A 166 -9.41 -3.93 26.31
CA PRO A 166 -10.12 -3.28 25.22
C PRO A 166 -10.71 -1.94 25.64
N LEU A 167 -10.62 -0.93 24.77
CA LEU A 167 -11.34 0.32 24.95
C LEU A 167 -12.85 0.11 24.81
N GLY A 168 -13.63 0.82 25.62
CA GLY A 168 -15.08 0.82 25.55
C GLY A 168 -15.60 1.74 24.44
N GLU A 169 -16.55 1.27 23.65
CA GLU A 169 -17.19 2.07 22.61
C GLU A 169 -18.05 3.20 23.19
N GLU A 170 -18.54 3.09 24.43
CA GLU A 170 -19.27 4.16 25.12
C GLU A 170 -18.43 5.43 25.31
N GLU A 171 -17.11 5.27 25.52
CA GLU A 171 -16.20 6.39 25.77
C GLU A 171 -15.50 6.87 24.49
N PHE A 172 -15.07 5.95 23.63
CA PHE A 172 -14.26 6.27 22.45
C PHE A 172 -15.02 6.18 21.12
N GLY A 173 -16.26 5.72 21.13
CA GLY A 173 -17.05 5.51 19.90
C GLY A 173 -16.30 4.62 18.89
N PRO A 174 -16.36 4.95 17.58
CA PRO A 174 -15.64 4.21 16.54
C PRO A 174 -14.12 4.17 16.73
N GLU A 175 -13.53 5.14 17.44
CA GLU A 175 -12.10 5.16 17.75
C GLU A 175 -11.72 4.14 18.84
N ALA A 176 -12.66 3.39 19.42
CA ALA A 176 -12.32 2.18 20.16
C ALA A 176 -11.77 1.07 19.25
N TRP A 177 -11.97 1.15 17.93
CA TRP A 177 -11.75 0.05 16.98
C TRP A 177 -10.75 0.39 15.88
N TYR A 178 -9.98 -0.59 15.41
CA TYR A 178 -9.05 -0.43 14.30
C TYR A 178 -9.06 -1.64 13.35
N PRO A 179 -8.75 -1.47 12.05
CA PRO A 179 -8.47 -2.58 11.15
C PRO A 179 -7.09 -3.19 11.47
N PRO A 180 -6.94 -4.51 11.58
CA PRO A 180 -5.73 -5.17 12.07
C PRO A 180 -4.60 -5.32 11.04
N GLY A 181 -4.47 -4.32 10.16
CA GLY A 181 -3.50 -4.31 9.08
C GLY A 181 -3.87 -5.25 7.92
N HIS A 182 -3.14 -5.11 6.82
CA HIS A 182 -3.45 -5.81 5.58
C HIS A 182 -3.13 -7.32 5.62
N GLY A 183 -2.42 -7.81 6.64
CA GLY A 183 -2.26 -9.26 6.87
C GLY A 183 -3.57 -10.00 7.15
N ASP A 184 -4.62 -9.29 7.57
CA ASP A 184 -5.97 -9.84 7.78
C ASP A 184 -6.67 -10.29 6.50
N LEU A 185 -6.09 -9.96 5.33
CA LEU A 185 -6.52 -10.43 4.02
C LEU A 185 -6.76 -11.94 4.03
N PHE A 186 -5.80 -12.73 4.51
CA PHE A 186 -5.85 -14.19 4.40
C PHE A 186 -6.99 -14.79 5.24
N THR A 187 -7.15 -14.29 6.47
CA THR A 187 -8.26 -14.68 7.35
C THR A 187 -9.60 -14.33 6.71
N CYS A 188 -9.72 -13.13 6.13
CA CYS A 188 -10.97 -12.71 5.49
C CYS A 188 -11.28 -13.50 4.21
N LEU A 189 -10.26 -13.83 3.41
CA LEU A 189 -10.45 -14.65 2.21
C LEU A 189 -11.02 -16.04 2.54
N GLU A 190 -10.56 -16.64 3.64
CA GLU A 190 -11.05 -17.93 4.15
C GLU A 190 -12.43 -17.80 4.80
N ASP A 191 -12.54 -17.00 5.87
CA ASP A 191 -13.74 -16.96 6.71
C ASP A 191 -14.98 -16.39 5.98
N GLN A 192 -14.78 -15.57 4.94
CA GLN A 192 -15.87 -15.00 4.13
C GLN A 192 -16.13 -15.81 2.84
N GLY A 193 -15.47 -16.95 2.65
CA GLY A 193 -15.66 -17.84 1.50
C GLY A 193 -15.26 -17.23 0.15
N LEU A 194 -14.46 -16.16 0.15
CA LEU A 194 -13.98 -15.51 -1.08
C LEU A 194 -12.97 -16.40 -1.82
N LEU A 195 -12.09 -17.07 -1.08
CA LEU A 195 -11.10 -17.98 -1.64
C LEU A 195 -11.77 -19.12 -2.42
N ASP A 196 -12.75 -19.78 -1.81
CA ASP A 196 -13.46 -20.89 -2.44
C ASP A 196 -14.28 -20.44 -3.65
N ARG A 197 -14.91 -19.26 -3.60
CA ARG A 197 -15.63 -18.70 -4.75
C ARG A 197 -14.70 -18.36 -5.91
N LEU A 198 -13.56 -17.72 -5.64
CA LEU A 198 -12.57 -17.43 -6.66
C LEU A 198 -12.07 -18.71 -7.35
N LEU A 199 -11.78 -19.75 -6.56
CA LEU A 199 -11.37 -21.05 -7.09
C LEU A 199 -12.48 -21.71 -7.91
N ALA A 200 -13.73 -21.66 -7.44
CA ALA A 200 -14.90 -22.18 -8.16
C ALA A 200 -15.15 -21.44 -9.48
N ASP A 201 -14.85 -20.14 -9.54
CA ASP A 201 -14.90 -19.31 -10.75
C ASP A 201 -13.70 -19.54 -11.69
N GLY A 202 -12.83 -20.50 -11.38
CA GLY A 202 -11.67 -20.88 -12.20
C GLY A 202 -10.49 -19.91 -12.06
N LYS A 203 -10.46 -19.06 -11.04
CA LYS A 203 -9.33 -18.17 -10.76
C LYS A 203 -8.21 -18.96 -10.08
N LYS A 204 -6.98 -18.75 -10.53
CA LYS A 204 -5.77 -19.38 -10.00
C LYS A 204 -4.83 -18.38 -9.34
N LEU A 205 -4.87 -17.12 -9.76
CA LEU A 205 -4.00 -16.05 -9.26
C LEU A 205 -4.82 -14.92 -8.65
N LEU A 206 -4.31 -14.38 -7.55
CA LEU A 206 -4.76 -13.14 -6.94
C LEU A 206 -3.62 -12.13 -6.93
N PHE A 207 -3.81 -11.00 -7.62
CA PHE A 207 -2.88 -9.87 -7.59
C PHE A 207 -3.36 -8.82 -6.58
N VAL A 208 -2.63 -8.64 -5.49
CA VAL A 208 -2.95 -7.73 -4.39
C VAL A 208 -2.03 -6.52 -4.43
N SER A 209 -2.58 -5.31 -4.34
CA SER A 209 -1.80 -4.07 -4.23
C SER A 209 -2.54 -2.96 -3.48
N ASN A 210 -1.82 -1.92 -3.06
CA ASN A 210 -2.44 -0.75 -2.43
C ASN A 210 -3.32 0.00 -3.44
N ALA A 211 -4.51 0.44 -3.02
CA ALA A 211 -5.37 1.29 -3.86
C ALA A 211 -4.71 2.65 -4.19
N ASP A 212 -3.79 3.12 -3.34
CA ASP A 212 -3.03 4.37 -3.57
C ASP A 212 -1.79 4.21 -4.47
N ASN A 213 -1.52 3.02 -5.01
CA ASN A 213 -0.44 2.76 -5.97
C ASN A 213 -1.00 2.56 -7.39
N LEU A 214 -0.99 3.62 -8.20
CA LEU A 214 -1.49 3.58 -9.58
C LEU A 214 -0.56 2.85 -10.56
N GLY A 215 0.69 2.59 -10.17
CA GLY A 215 1.63 1.78 -10.95
C GLY A 215 1.32 0.27 -10.89
N ALA A 216 0.57 -0.17 -9.89
CA ALA A 216 0.26 -1.58 -9.66
C ALA A 216 -0.84 -2.09 -10.62
N THR A 217 -0.44 -2.45 -11.84
CA THR A 217 -1.32 -2.94 -12.91
C THR A 217 -1.17 -4.45 -13.13
N ALA A 218 -2.19 -5.12 -13.64
CA ALA A 218 -2.07 -6.54 -14.00
C ALA A 218 -1.04 -6.72 -15.13
N ASP A 219 -0.12 -7.68 -14.97
CA ASP A 219 0.95 -7.97 -15.92
C ASP A 219 0.86 -9.44 -16.39
N PRO A 220 0.60 -9.69 -17.69
CA PRO A 220 0.50 -11.06 -18.22
C PRO A 220 1.83 -11.82 -18.15
N VAL A 221 2.97 -11.14 -18.19
CA VAL A 221 4.29 -11.79 -18.08
C VAL A 221 4.48 -12.37 -16.68
N ILE A 222 4.12 -11.61 -15.64
CA ILE A 222 4.18 -12.08 -14.25
C ILE A 222 3.20 -13.24 -14.03
N ALA A 223 1.95 -13.08 -14.48
CA ALA A 223 0.93 -14.12 -14.37
C ALA A 223 1.36 -15.43 -15.07
N HIS A 224 1.91 -15.33 -16.28
CA HIS A 224 2.43 -16.46 -17.03
C HIS A 224 3.59 -17.14 -16.32
N HIS A 225 4.57 -16.36 -15.84
CA HIS A 225 5.70 -16.89 -15.11
C HIS A 225 5.26 -17.67 -13.86
N MET A 226 4.32 -17.13 -13.08
CA MET A 226 3.84 -17.81 -11.88
C MET A 226 3.15 -19.13 -12.17
N LEU A 227 2.27 -19.18 -13.17
CA LEU A 227 1.55 -20.41 -13.52
C LEU A 227 2.49 -21.44 -14.16
N LYS A 228 3.38 -21.02 -15.06
CA LYS A 228 4.35 -21.90 -15.72
C LYS A 228 5.31 -22.58 -14.74
N HIS A 229 5.75 -21.85 -13.71
CA HIS A 229 6.71 -22.34 -12.73
C HIS A 229 6.06 -22.77 -11.40
N ASN A 230 4.73 -22.78 -11.32
CA ASN A 230 3.96 -23.16 -10.13
C ASN A 230 4.40 -22.39 -8.86
N ILE A 231 4.63 -21.08 -9.00
CA ILE A 231 5.11 -20.21 -7.93
C ILE A 231 3.95 -19.88 -6.97
N PRO A 232 4.03 -20.25 -5.69
CA PRO A 232 2.93 -20.07 -4.73
C PRO A 232 2.70 -18.60 -4.34
N PHE A 233 3.78 -17.82 -4.26
CA PHE A 233 3.75 -16.46 -3.74
C PHE A 233 4.89 -15.65 -4.38
N LEU A 234 4.58 -14.50 -4.95
CA LEU A 234 5.54 -13.60 -5.57
C LEU A 234 5.37 -12.19 -5.01
N MET A 235 6.46 -11.59 -4.56
CA MET A 235 6.49 -10.21 -4.08
C MET A 235 7.25 -9.34 -5.07
N GLU A 236 6.59 -8.33 -5.65
CA GLU A 236 7.31 -7.37 -6.49
C GLU A 236 8.16 -6.45 -5.61
N MET A 237 9.43 -6.35 -5.96
CA MET A 237 10.43 -5.50 -5.38
C MET A 237 10.84 -4.46 -6.41
N THR A 238 11.17 -3.24 -5.98
CA THR A 238 11.77 -2.23 -6.87
C THR A 238 13.15 -1.85 -6.38
N ALA A 239 13.97 -1.26 -7.26
CA ALA A 239 15.23 -0.65 -6.84
C ALA A 239 14.98 0.40 -5.74
N LYS A 240 15.77 0.32 -4.67
CA LYS A 240 15.70 1.22 -3.51
C LYS A 240 16.32 2.58 -3.86
N THR A 241 15.63 3.65 -3.48
CA THR A 241 16.08 5.04 -3.61
C THR A 241 16.27 5.67 -2.23
N PRO A 242 16.96 6.82 -2.11
CA PRO A 242 17.09 7.52 -0.83
C PRO A 242 15.77 7.96 -0.20
N ALA A 243 14.68 8.03 -0.97
CA ALA A 243 13.34 8.34 -0.46
C ALA A 243 12.68 7.13 0.23
N ASP A 244 13.14 5.91 -0.05
CA ASP A 244 12.55 4.66 0.42
C ASP A 244 13.11 4.27 1.81
N VAL A 245 12.83 5.12 2.80
CA VAL A 245 13.33 4.97 4.18
C VAL A 245 12.42 4.07 5.02
N LYS A 246 11.10 4.08 4.76
CA LYS A 246 10.10 3.32 5.52
C LYS A 246 9.51 2.21 4.66
N GLY A 247 9.69 0.96 5.08
CA GLY A 247 9.13 -0.25 4.46
C GLY A 247 10.09 -1.42 4.62
N GLY A 248 9.87 -2.47 3.81
CA GLY A 248 10.60 -3.73 3.93
C GLY A 248 11.56 -4.02 2.79
N THR A 249 12.48 -4.95 3.03
CA THR A 249 13.36 -5.55 2.02
C THR A 249 13.39 -7.06 2.18
N LEU A 250 13.83 -7.77 1.14
CA LEU A 250 13.97 -9.23 1.20
C LEU A 250 15.39 -9.62 1.56
N TYR A 251 15.51 -10.65 2.40
CA TYR A 251 16.78 -11.29 2.71
C TYR A 251 16.64 -12.80 2.77
N GLU A 252 17.77 -13.49 2.63
CA GLU A 252 17.85 -14.92 2.90
C GLU A 252 18.52 -15.17 4.26
N ASP A 253 17.97 -16.13 5.00
CA ASP A 253 18.61 -16.66 6.20
C ASP A 253 19.73 -17.65 5.83
N LYS A 254 20.37 -18.22 6.86
CA LYS A 254 21.45 -19.21 6.70
C LYS A 254 20.98 -20.53 6.04
N ASP A 255 19.69 -20.82 6.12
CA ASP A 255 19.07 -22.04 5.61
C ASP A 255 18.52 -21.82 4.17
N GLY A 256 18.72 -20.62 3.61
CA GLY A 256 18.30 -20.24 2.25
C GLY A 256 16.81 -19.90 2.14
N ARG A 257 16.13 -19.66 3.27
CA ARG A 257 14.73 -19.23 3.30
C ARG A 257 14.64 -17.74 3.11
N LEU A 258 13.65 -17.33 2.31
CA LEU A 258 13.39 -15.93 2.01
C LEU A 258 12.51 -15.33 3.11
N HIS A 259 12.91 -14.17 3.63
CA HIS A 259 12.21 -13.45 4.69
C HIS A 259 12.00 -11.99 4.32
N LEU A 260 10.93 -11.42 4.87
CA LEU A 260 10.69 -9.99 4.81
C LEU A 260 11.27 -9.33 6.06
N LEU A 261 12.23 -8.42 5.85
CA LEU A 261 12.77 -7.56 6.90
C LEU A 261 12.08 -6.20 6.85
N GLU A 262 11.27 -5.91 7.86
CA GLU A 262 10.63 -4.61 8.05
C GLU A 262 11.49 -3.70 8.93
N VAL A 263 11.38 -2.38 8.71
CA VAL A 263 12.13 -1.38 9.50
C VAL A 263 11.95 -1.52 11.01
N ALA A 264 10.76 -1.92 11.47
CA ALA A 264 10.46 -2.10 12.89
C ALA A 264 11.22 -3.27 13.54
N GLN A 265 11.77 -4.17 12.74
CA GLN A 265 12.55 -5.34 13.19
C GLN A 265 14.06 -5.07 13.20
N VAL A 266 14.48 -3.91 12.67
CA VAL A 266 15.89 -3.55 12.56
C VAL A 266 16.38 -3.01 13.90
N PRO A 267 17.42 -3.62 14.51
CA PRO A 267 18.01 -3.08 15.72
C PRO A 267 18.54 -1.64 15.49
N PRO A 268 18.40 -0.72 16.47
CA PRO A 268 18.79 0.68 16.30
C PRO A 268 20.21 0.88 15.77
N GLU A 269 21.17 0.05 16.19
CA GLU A 269 22.56 0.07 15.76
C GLU A 269 22.77 -0.24 14.27
N TYR A 270 21.80 -0.89 13.62
CA TYR A 270 21.87 -1.30 12.21
C TYR A 270 20.97 -0.48 11.30
N MET A 271 20.27 0.54 11.83
CA MET A 271 19.37 1.40 11.07
C MET A 271 20.06 2.09 9.89
N GLU A 272 21.30 2.56 10.05
CA GLU A 272 22.06 3.17 8.97
C GLU A 272 22.36 2.16 7.84
N SER A 273 22.75 0.94 8.22
CA SER A 273 22.98 -0.16 7.28
C SER A 273 21.70 -0.60 6.56
N PHE A 274 20.55 -0.57 7.25
CA PHE A 274 19.25 -0.86 6.64
C PHE A 274 18.86 0.21 5.63
N CYS A 275 19.01 1.49 5.98
CA CYS A 275 18.70 2.62 5.11
C CYS A 275 19.63 2.72 3.90
N SER A 276 20.87 2.23 4.01
CA SER A 276 21.84 2.21 2.92
C SER A 276 21.37 1.39 1.72
N THR A 277 21.51 1.98 0.53
CA THR A 277 21.26 1.32 -0.76
C THR A 277 22.39 0.36 -1.15
N GLU A 278 23.53 0.37 -0.44
CA GLU A 278 24.66 -0.51 -0.72
C GLU A 278 24.39 -1.94 -0.27
N LYS A 279 23.85 -2.11 0.95
CA LYS A 279 23.53 -3.43 1.54
C LYS A 279 22.21 -3.96 1.02
N PHE A 280 21.14 -3.15 1.07
CA PHE A 280 19.81 -3.55 0.62
C PHE A 280 19.43 -2.75 -0.62
N LYS A 281 19.50 -3.42 -1.78
CA LYS A 281 19.31 -2.78 -3.08
C LYS A 281 17.85 -2.70 -3.53
N VAL A 282 16.98 -3.45 -2.86
CA VAL A 282 15.58 -3.60 -3.25
C VAL A 282 14.63 -3.24 -2.12
N PHE A 283 13.43 -2.82 -2.48
CA PHE A 283 12.39 -2.35 -1.57
C PHE A 283 11.04 -2.98 -1.93
N ASN A 284 10.28 -3.41 -0.92
CA ASN A 284 8.97 -4.04 -1.08
C ASN A 284 7.93 -3.03 -1.60
N THR A 285 7.33 -3.31 -2.75
CA THR A 285 6.30 -2.45 -3.34
C THR A 285 4.91 -2.65 -2.71
N ASN A 286 4.73 -3.73 -1.96
CA ASN A 286 3.44 -4.26 -1.52
C ASN A 286 2.52 -4.68 -2.70
N ASN A 287 3.07 -4.88 -3.89
CA ASN A 287 2.43 -5.57 -5.01
C ASN A 287 2.76 -7.06 -4.86
N ILE A 288 1.75 -7.86 -4.55
CA ILE A 288 1.91 -9.28 -4.23
C ILE A 288 1.01 -10.11 -5.10
N TRP A 289 1.55 -11.20 -5.62
CA TRP A 289 0.82 -12.18 -6.39
C TRP A 289 0.76 -13.49 -5.62
N ILE A 290 -0.43 -14.08 -5.53
CA ILE A 290 -0.69 -15.28 -4.73
C ILE A 290 -1.33 -16.32 -5.62
N HIS A 291 -0.80 -17.55 -5.58
CA HIS A 291 -1.44 -18.68 -6.22
C HIS A 291 -2.51 -19.26 -5.29
N LEU A 292 -3.78 -19.15 -5.70
CA LEU A 292 -4.94 -19.43 -4.85
C LEU A 292 -5.01 -20.88 -4.38
N GLU A 293 -4.66 -21.85 -5.22
CA GLU A 293 -4.62 -23.27 -4.83
C GLU A 293 -3.52 -23.59 -3.79
N HIS A 294 -2.37 -22.91 -3.84
CA HIS A 294 -1.34 -23.03 -2.80
C HIS A 294 -1.78 -22.35 -1.52
N LEU A 295 -2.41 -21.17 -1.63
CA LEU A 295 -2.99 -20.48 -0.48
C LEU A 295 -4.03 -21.35 0.22
N LYS A 296 -4.95 -21.98 -0.53
CA LYS A 296 -5.97 -22.87 0.04
C LYS A 296 -5.36 -24.04 0.80
N ARG A 297 -4.41 -24.76 0.19
CA ARG A 297 -3.69 -25.85 0.85
C ARG A 297 -2.98 -25.37 2.11
N ARG A 298 -2.34 -24.20 2.07
CA ARG A 298 -1.66 -23.64 3.23
C ARG A 298 -2.64 -23.30 4.35
N LEU A 299 -3.78 -22.67 4.04
CA LEU A 299 -4.78 -22.31 5.05
C LEU A 299 -5.49 -23.54 5.65
N ASP A 300 -5.63 -24.64 4.88
CA ASP A 300 -6.14 -25.92 5.38
C ASP A 300 -5.25 -26.57 6.46
N GLU A 301 -3.95 -26.24 6.51
CA GLU A 301 -3.03 -26.66 7.58
C GLU A 301 -3.22 -25.85 8.88
N GLY A 302 -4.01 -24.77 8.82
CA GLY A 302 -4.27 -23.86 9.91
C GLY A 302 -3.79 -22.42 9.62
N PRO A 303 -4.11 -21.48 10.53
CA PRO A 303 -3.82 -20.06 10.33
C PRO A 303 -2.32 -19.78 10.14
N MET A 304 -2.00 -18.81 9.31
CA MET A 304 -0.62 -18.37 9.12
C MET A 304 -0.15 -17.51 10.29
N ASP A 305 0.99 -17.89 10.88
CA ASP A 305 1.65 -17.11 11.93
C ASP A 305 2.43 -15.93 11.32
N LEU A 306 1.71 -14.85 11.02
CA LEU A 306 2.30 -13.63 10.44
C LEU A 306 2.93 -12.77 11.53
N LYS A 307 4.16 -12.28 11.33
CA LYS A 307 4.87 -11.45 12.31
C LYS A 307 4.00 -10.31 12.85
N LEU A 308 3.92 -10.23 14.18
CA LEU A 308 3.13 -9.24 14.91
C LEU A 308 3.76 -7.85 14.80
N ILE A 309 2.94 -6.85 14.50
CA ILE A 309 3.29 -5.43 14.51
C ILE A 309 2.55 -4.78 15.67
N VAL A 310 3.29 -4.21 16.62
CA VAL A 310 2.73 -3.49 17.77
C VAL A 310 2.83 -1.99 17.49
N ASN A 311 1.70 -1.36 17.25
CA ASN A 311 1.60 0.07 17.00
C ASN A 311 1.10 0.77 18.26
N GLU A 312 1.94 1.63 18.84
CA GLU A 312 1.53 2.53 19.92
C GLU A 312 1.01 3.85 19.34
N LYS A 313 -0.18 4.26 19.76
CA LYS A 313 -0.81 5.52 19.35
C LYS A 313 -1.28 6.30 20.59
N SER A 314 -1.65 7.55 20.39
CA SER A 314 -2.35 8.36 21.39
C SER A 314 -3.74 8.72 20.88
N LEU A 315 -4.76 8.43 21.68
CA LEU A 315 -6.15 8.79 21.41
C LEU A 315 -6.64 9.67 22.57
N ASN A 316 -6.97 10.93 22.28
CA ASN A 316 -7.40 11.91 23.29
C ASN A 316 -6.47 12.03 24.51
N GLY A 317 -5.15 11.85 24.30
CA GLY A 317 -4.14 11.88 25.38
C GLY A 317 -3.91 10.54 26.07
N GLN A 318 -4.73 9.52 25.82
CA GLN A 318 -4.54 8.16 26.33
C GLN A 318 -3.64 7.34 25.40
N ALA A 319 -2.69 6.62 25.97
CA ALA A 319 -1.82 5.73 25.22
C ALA A 319 -2.53 4.41 24.92
N VAL A 320 -2.53 4.03 23.64
CA VAL A 320 -3.27 2.85 23.15
C VAL A 320 -2.36 1.98 22.29
N ILE A 321 -2.65 0.68 22.28
CA ILE A 321 -1.95 -0.34 21.51
C ILE A 321 -2.88 -0.89 20.41
N GLN A 322 -2.30 -1.05 19.23
CA GLN A 322 -2.89 -1.74 18.08
C GLN A 322 -1.99 -2.91 17.69
N LEU A 323 -2.59 -4.08 17.47
CA LEU A 323 -1.92 -5.32 17.10
C LEU A 323 -2.26 -5.62 15.64
N GLU A 324 -1.30 -5.46 14.76
CA GLU A 324 -1.48 -5.59 13.31
C GLU A 324 -0.58 -6.69 12.74
N THR A 325 -0.88 -7.11 11.51
CA THR A 325 0.01 -7.96 10.71
C THR A 325 0.13 -7.42 9.30
N ALA A 326 1.24 -7.74 8.63
CA ALA A 326 1.49 -7.35 7.24
C ALA A 326 1.37 -8.56 6.31
N MET A 327 0.65 -8.39 5.20
CA MET A 327 0.45 -9.45 4.20
C MET A 327 1.76 -9.96 3.60
N GLY A 328 2.78 -9.10 3.50
CA GLY A 328 4.09 -9.49 2.97
C GLY A 328 4.81 -10.52 3.85
N ALA A 329 4.50 -10.59 5.15
CA ALA A 329 5.05 -11.60 6.05
C ALA A 329 4.58 -13.02 5.70
N ALA A 330 3.49 -13.16 4.93
CA ALA A 330 3.01 -14.47 4.48
C ALA A 330 3.99 -15.16 3.53
N LEU A 331 4.91 -14.41 2.92
CA LEU A 331 5.97 -14.97 2.07
C LEU A 331 6.73 -16.11 2.77
N GLU A 332 6.94 -16.00 4.08
CA GLU A 332 7.69 -16.99 4.88
C GLU A 332 6.93 -18.32 5.07
N HIS A 333 5.65 -18.35 4.72
CA HIS A 333 4.79 -19.55 4.79
C HIS A 333 4.73 -20.31 3.46
N PHE A 334 5.54 -19.94 2.47
CA PHE A 334 5.60 -20.58 1.16
C PHE A 334 7.05 -20.89 0.73
N GLU A 335 7.44 -22.17 0.72
CA GLU A 335 8.82 -22.63 0.42
C GLU A 335 9.37 -22.15 -0.94
N ASN A 336 8.50 -22.07 -1.94
CA ASN A 336 8.86 -21.64 -3.30
C ASN A 336 8.49 -20.19 -3.60
N ALA A 337 8.33 -19.36 -2.56
CA ALA A 337 8.14 -17.93 -2.76
C ALA A 337 9.36 -17.29 -3.44
N VAL A 338 9.09 -16.23 -4.20
CA VAL A 338 10.12 -15.46 -4.92
C VAL A 338 9.88 -13.96 -4.78
N GLY A 339 10.97 -13.20 -4.80
CA GLY A 339 10.95 -11.78 -5.11
C GLY A 339 11.09 -11.55 -6.62
N LEU A 340 10.42 -10.55 -7.15
CA LEU A 340 10.56 -10.12 -8.54
C LEU A 340 10.97 -8.65 -8.60
N VAL A 341 12.15 -8.34 -9.16
CA VAL A 341 12.60 -6.96 -9.33
C VAL A 341 11.92 -6.34 -10.56
N VAL A 342 10.99 -5.42 -10.32
CA VAL A 342 10.24 -4.70 -11.34
C VAL A 342 10.78 -3.29 -11.56
N HIS A 343 10.44 -2.70 -12.72
CA HIS A 343 10.69 -1.29 -12.97
C HIS A 343 9.88 -0.42 -11.99
N ARG A 344 10.43 0.75 -11.62
CA ARG A 344 9.84 1.63 -10.61
C ARG A 344 8.49 2.22 -11.02
N ASP A 345 8.15 2.21 -12.31
CA ASP A 345 6.82 2.64 -12.78
C ASP A 345 5.67 1.78 -12.21
N ARG A 346 5.97 0.57 -11.71
CA ARG A 346 4.99 -0.27 -10.99
C ARG A 346 4.81 0.11 -9.52
N PHE A 347 5.59 1.08 -9.03
CA PHE A 347 5.58 1.57 -7.67
C PHE A 347 5.44 3.09 -7.64
N LEU A 348 4.20 3.54 -7.82
CA LEU A 348 3.77 4.94 -7.75
C LEU A 348 2.79 5.16 -6.58
N PRO A 349 3.21 4.92 -5.32
CA PRO A 349 2.35 5.15 -4.17
C PRO A 349 2.24 6.65 -3.86
N VAL A 350 1.07 7.07 -3.38
CA VAL A 350 0.88 8.41 -2.82
C VAL A 350 0.73 8.27 -1.32
N LYS A 351 1.67 8.74 -0.50
CA LYS A 351 1.57 8.67 0.98
C LYS A 351 1.35 10.04 1.62
N LYS A 352 1.81 11.10 0.96
CA LYS A 352 1.71 12.49 1.39
C LYS A 352 1.17 13.36 0.25
N THR A 353 0.75 14.58 0.58
CA THR A 353 0.37 15.61 -0.41
C THR A 353 1.53 16.01 -1.33
N THR A 354 2.79 15.81 -0.92
CA THR A 354 3.96 15.95 -1.81
C THR A 354 3.92 14.96 -2.98
N ASP A 355 3.51 13.72 -2.70
CA ASP A 355 3.39 12.66 -3.69
C ASP A 355 2.20 12.93 -4.60
N LEU A 356 1.10 13.41 -4.01
CA LEU A 356 -0.09 13.85 -4.74
C LEU A 356 0.24 14.96 -5.74
N LEU A 357 1.00 15.98 -5.31
CA LEU A 357 1.48 17.04 -6.20
C LEU A 357 2.27 16.50 -7.37
N MET A 358 3.18 15.56 -7.12
CA MET A 358 4.00 14.98 -8.17
C MET A 358 3.13 14.30 -9.23
N ILE A 359 2.19 13.44 -8.84
CA ILE A 359 1.33 12.72 -9.79
C ILE A 359 0.28 13.60 -10.48
N GLN A 360 -0.11 14.71 -9.84
CA GLN A 360 -1.01 15.72 -10.41
C GLN A 360 -0.31 16.62 -11.44
N SER A 361 1.02 16.74 -11.37
CA SER A 361 1.82 17.59 -12.25
C SER A 361 2.20 16.94 -13.58
N ASP A 362 2.85 17.71 -14.45
CA ASP A 362 3.43 17.30 -15.74
C ASP A 362 4.63 16.32 -15.61
N LEU A 363 5.03 15.94 -14.39
CA LEU A 363 5.97 14.85 -14.13
C LEU A 363 5.42 13.49 -14.57
N PHE A 364 4.11 13.34 -14.57
CA PHE A 364 3.42 12.12 -14.98
C PHE A 364 2.43 12.44 -16.10
N VAL A 365 2.54 11.74 -17.21
CA VAL A 365 1.60 11.80 -18.32
C VAL A 365 0.61 10.64 -18.21
N GLN A 366 -0.59 10.85 -18.72
CA GLN A 366 -1.59 9.79 -18.80
C GLN A 366 -1.52 9.18 -20.21
N GLU A 367 -1.29 7.88 -20.28
CA GLU A 367 -1.32 7.07 -21.51
C GLU A 367 -2.42 6.01 -21.32
N GLY A 368 -3.56 6.20 -21.99
CA GLY A 368 -4.76 5.39 -21.73
C GLY A 368 -5.24 5.56 -20.29
N SER A 369 -5.37 4.44 -19.58
CA SER A 369 -5.71 4.37 -18.14
C SER A 369 -4.51 4.44 -17.20
N GLN A 370 -3.28 4.49 -17.72
CA GLN A 370 -2.06 4.43 -16.91
C GLN A 370 -1.44 5.81 -16.73
N LEU A 371 -0.94 6.09 -15.52
CA LEU A 371 -0.03 7.20 -15.28
C LEU A 371 1.41 6.72 -15.40
N ARG A 372 2.16 7.36 -16.28
CA ARG A 372 3.57 7.05 -16.51
C ARG A 372 4.42 8.27 -16.33
N ARG A 373 5.66 8.06 -15.93
CA ARG A 373 6.62 9.15 -15.85
C ARG A 373 6.76 9.82 -17.23
N SER A 374 6.71 11.14 -17.24
CA SER A 374 6.83 11.92 -18.48
C SER A 374 8.18 11.65 -19.16
N PRO A 375 8.20 11.20 -20.43
CA PRO A 375 9.44 11.03 -21.17
C PRO A 375 10.15 12.37 -21.44
N ALA A 376 9.44 13.49 -21.28
CA ALA A 376 10.02 14.82 -21.39
C ALA A 376 10.88 15.20 -20.17
N ARG A 377 10.78 14.46 -19.04
CA ARG A 377 11.63 14.70 -17.86
C ARG A 377 13.02 14.13 -18.11
N LYS A 378 14.01 15.00 -18.24
CA LYS A 378 15.41 14.61 -18.49
C LYS A 378 16.11 14.04 -17.26
N GLN A 379 15.77 14.53 -16.08
CA GLN A 379 16.34 14.08 -14.82
C GLN A 379 15.79 12.70 -14.44
N ALA A 380 16.66 11.79 -14.00
CA ALA A 380 16.30 10.44 -13.54
C ALA A 380 15.61 10.44 -12.16
N ASP A 381 15.81 11.45 -11.33
CA ASP A 381 15.15 11.56 -10.02
C ASP A 381 13.88 12.42 -10.08
N LEU A 382 12.96 12.22 -9.14
CA LEU A 382 11.83 13.11 -8.90
C LEU A 382 12.28 14.34 -8.08
N PRO A 383 11.61 15.50 -8.20
CA PRO A 383 12.02 16.68 -7.45
C PRO A 383 11.84 16.49 -5.95
N LYS A 384 12.71 17.09 -5.14
CA LYS A 384 12.53 17.13 -3.68
C LYS A 384 11.50 18.20 -3.32
N VAL A 385 10.35 17.79 -2.80
CA VAL A 385 9.29 18.69 -2.34
C VAL A 385 9.22 18.67 -0.82
N THR A 386 9.14 19.83 -0.18
CA THR A 386 9.08 19.96 1.28
C THR A 386 8.05 20.99 1.70
N TRP A 387 7.10 20.56 2.53
CA TRP A 387 6.12 21.42 3.18
C TRP A 387 6.61 21.83 4.56
N LYS A 388 6.63 23.13 4.82
CA LYS A 388 6.83 23.73 6.14
C LYS A 388 5.59 24.54 6.50
N GLY A 389 4.46 23.84 6.66
CA GLY A 389 3.19 24.50 6.91
C GLY A 389 1.98 23.64 6.54
N PRO A 390 0.83 24.27 6.25
CA PRO A 390 -0.47 23.59 6.23
C PRO A 390 -0.66 22.62 5.06
N LEU A 391 0.20 22.67 4.03
CA LEU A 391 0.06 21.84 2.82
C LEU A 391 0.25 20.34 3.05
N GLU A 392 0.70 19.91 4.23
CA GLU A 392 0.69 18.48 4.61
C GLU A 392 -0.74 17.93 4.73
N ASN A 393 -1.69 18.78 5.08
CA ASN A 393 -3.12 18.45 5.12
C ASN A 393 -3.74 18.57 3.72
N PHE A 394 -4.57 17.58 3.36
CA PHE A 394 -5.20 17.44 2.05
C PHE A 394 -6.20 18.56 1.73
N ASP A 395 -7.01 19.00 2.70
CA ASP A 395 -8.00 20.05 2.48
C ASP A 395 -7.34 21.41 2.28
N GLU A 396 -6.27 21.68 3.04
CA GLU A 396 -5.42 22.86 2.85
C GLU A 396 -4.68 22.81 1.50
N TYR A 397 -4.11 21.65 1.15
CA TYR A 397 -3.45 21.43 -0.15
C TYR A 397 -4.42 21.69 -1.30
N SER A 398 -5.59 21.04 -1.30
CA SER A 398 -6.56 21.11 -2.40
C SER A 398 -7.12 22.52 -2.58
N ARG A 399 -7.32 23.26 -1.48
CA ARG A 399 -7.79 24.65 -1.53
C ARG A 399 -6.73 25.65 -1.99
N ARG A 400 -5.45 25.41 -1.66
CA ARG A 400 -4.34 26.33 -1.95
C ARG A 400 -3.63 26.03 -3.26
N ILE A 401 -3.70 24.79 -3.74
CA ILE A 401 -3.13 24.31 -4.99
C ILE A 401 -4.26 23.62 -5.78
N PRO A 402 -5.24 24.39 -6.30
CA PRO A 402 -6.36 23.82 -7.04
C PRO A 402 -5.92 23.14 -8.35
N GLN A 403 -4.76 23.55 -8.86
CA GLN A 403 -4.12 22.95 -10.03
C GLN A 403 -2.63 22.82 -9.75
N ALA A 404 -2.07 21.64 -9.99
CA ALA A 404 -0.66 21.40 -9.81
C ALA A 404 0.16 22.27 -10.79
N PRO A 405 1.23 22.95 -10.32
CA PRO A 405 2.15 23.64 -11.21
C PRO A 405 2.91 22.65 -12.11
N GLY A 406 3.44 23.15 -13.22
CA GLY A 406 4.42 22.42 -14.03
C GLY A 406 5.73 22.25 -13.25
N LEU A 407 6.17 21.00 -13.10
CA LEU A 407 7.32 20.57 -12.32
C LEU A 407 8.38 19.84 -13.17
N LEU A 408 8.19 19.74 -14.49
CA LEU A 408 9.03 18.94 -15.39
C LEU A 408 10.54 19.20 -15.20
N ASN A 409 10.92 20.46 -15.02
CA ASN A 409 12.31 20.91 -14.84
C ASN A 409 12.61 21.33 -13.39
N LEU A 410 11.78 20.95 -12.42
CA LEU A 410 12.01 21.22 -11.02
C LEU A 410 13.08 20.26 -10.46
N GLU A 411 14.00 20.82 -9.65
CA GLU A 411 14.94 20.09 -8.81
C GLU A 411 14.44 20.01 -7.36
N SER A 412 14.01 21.15 -6.80
CA SER A 412 13.48 21.19 -5.44
C SER A 412 12.46 22.32 -5.23
N LEU A 413 11.44 22.05 -4.43
CA LEU A 413 10.44 23.00 -3.98
C LEU A 413 10.34 22.99 -2.45
N GLU A 414 10.58 24.13 -1.82
CA GLU A 414 10.28 24.36 -0.40
C GLU A 414 9.16 25.39 -0.29
N VAL A 415 8.09 25.06 0.44
CA VAL A 415 6.97 25.99 0.69
C VAL A 415 6.77 26.14 2.18
N GLU A 416 6.89 27.38 2.67
CA GLU A 416 6.81 27.73 4.08
C GLU A 416 5.66 28.74 4.33
N GLY A 417 4.82 28.43 5.32
CA GLY A 417 3.74 29.31 5.74
C GLY A 417 2.53 29.35 4.79
N ASN A 418 1.89 30.51 4.70
CA ASN A 418 0.59 30.71 4.06
C ASN A 418 0.71 31.01 2.55
N VAL A 419 1.07 30.00 1.75
CA VAL A 419 1.22 30.14 0.28
C VAL A 419 -0.02 29.66 -0.47
N TRP A 420 -0.38 30.37 -1.54
CA TRP A 420 -1.54 30.12 -2.41
C TRP A 420 -1.16 30.18 -3.89
N PHE A 421 -1.57 29.19 -4.68
CA PHE A 421 -1.50 29.21 -6.13
C PHE A 421 -2.83 29.70 -6.68
N ARG A 422 -2.79 30.75 -7.51
CA ARG A 422 -3.99 31.40 -8.09
C ARG A 422 -4.29 30.96 -9.52
N GLY A 423 -3.59 29.95 -10.03
CA GLY A 423 -3.75 29.37 -11.36
C GLY A 423 -2.52 28.56 -11.76
N GLU A 424 -2.43 28.22 -13.04
CA GLU A 424 -1.27 27.50 -13.60
C GLU A 424 0.03 28.25 -13.35
N ALA A 425 1.02 27.59 -12.78
CA ALA A 425 2.37 28.13 -12.63
C ALA A 425 3.38 27.09 -13.11
N THR A 426 4.59 27.51 -13.51
CA THR A 426 5.69 26.59 -13.85
C THR A 426 6.86 26.86 -12.93
N LEU A 427 7.36 25.81 -12.28
CA LEU A 427 8.47 25.87 -11.34
C LEU A 427 9.68 25.13 -11.92
N LYS A 428 10.86 25.77 -11.92
CA LYS A 428 12.10 25.23 -12.51
C LYS A 428 13.30 25.39 -11.58
N GLY A 429 14.21 24.42 -11.62
CA GLY A 429 15.41 24.43 -10.79
C GLY A 429 15.06 24.38 -9.29
N LYS A 430 15.66 25.28 -8.49
CA LYS A 430 15.44 25.33 -7.03
C LYS A 430 14.52 26.50 -6.67
N VAL A 431 13.31 26.21 -6.20
CA VAL A 431 12.31 27.23 -5.84
C VAL A 431 12.00 27.18 -4.35
N ARG A 432 11.93 28.35 -3.71
CA ARG A 432 11.47 28.51 -2.33
C ARG A 432 10.34 29.55 -2.28
N LEU A 433 9.23 29.23 -1.62
CA LEU A 433 8.09 30.12 -1.45
C LEU A 433 7.84 30.31 0.06
N ILE A 434 8.07 31.50 0.58
CA ILE A 434 8.06 31.77 2.03
C ILE A 434 7.04 32.85 2.34
N SER A 435 6.17 32.59 3.31
CA SER A 435 5.16 33.54 3.77
C SER A 435 5.47 34.01 5.19
N HIS A 436 5.78 35.31 5.36
CA HIS A 436 6.05 35.95 6.66
C HIS A 436 4.79 36.57 7.27
N GLY A 437 3.78 35.73 7.53
CA GLY A 437 2.55 36.10 8.25
C GLY A 437 1.40 36.62 7.38
N LYS A 438 1.68 37.25 6.22
CA LYS A 438 0.65 37.53 5.20
C LYS A 438 0.57 36.39 4.19
N PRO A 439 -0.56 36.17 3.50
CA PRO A 439 -0.62 35.19 2.41
C PRO A 439 0.32 35.56 1.25
N LEU A 440 1.16 34.64 0.80
CA LEU A 440 1.93 34.76 -0.44
C LEU A 440 1.10 34.15 -1.57
N ALA A 441 0.70 34.96 -2.55
CA ALA A 441 -0.06 34.51 -3.71
C ALA A 441 0.88 34.34 -4.92
N VAL A 442 0.98 33.13 -5.43
CA VAL A 442 1.64 32.80 -6.71
C VAL A 442 0.62 33.06 -7.83
N PRO A 443 0.83 34.07 -8.70
CA PRO A 443 -0.10 34.38 -9.79
C PRO A 443 -0.16 33.25 -10.83
N GLY A 444 -1.29 33.13 -11.53
CA GLY A 444 -1.39 32.26 -12.71
C GLY A 444 -0.54 32.78 -13.88
N GLY A 445 -0.06 31.87 -14.72
CA GLY A 445 0.82 32.11 -15.86
C GLY A 445 2.30 32.36 -15.52
N VAL A 446 2.67 32.36 -14.23
CA VAL A 446 4.04 32.70 -13.82
C VAL A 446 5.01 31.54 -14.02
N VAL A 447 6.24 31.87 -14.44
CA VAL A 447 7.38 30.95 -14.43
C VAL A 447 8.34 31.40 -13.33
N ILE A 448 8.63 30.52 -12.37
CA ILE A 448 9.56 30.77 -11.27
C ILE A 448 10.73 29.82 -11.41
N GLU A 449 11.93 30.36 -11.58
CA GLU A 449 13.14 29.59 -11.85
C GLU A 449 14.28 30.03 -10.93
N ASN A 450 14.86 29.09 -10.18
CA ASN A 450 16.03 29.32 -9.31
C ASN A 450 15.89 30.53 -8.37
N GLN A 451 14.71 30.72 -7.79
CA GLN A 451 14.36 31.92 -7.01
C GLN A 451 13.66 31.58 -5.69
N THR A 452 13.90 32.43 -4.69
CA THR A 452 13.07 32.53 -3.48
C THR A 452 12.06 33.66 -3.65
N LEU A 453 10.77 33.37 -3.50
CA LEU A 453 9.72 34.38 -3.38
C LEU A 453 9.28 34.46 -1.92
N GLU A 454 9.24 35.67 -1.39
CA GLU A 454 8.83 35.97 -0.01
C GLU A 454 7.98 37.24 0.04
N ASN A 455 7.20 37.44 1.10
CA ASN A 455 6.28 38.57 1.25
C ASN A 455 6.39 39.34 2.57
#